data_AF-A0A9W8N3L3-F1
#
_entry.id   AF-A0A9W8N3L3-F1
#
_cell.length_a   1.000
_cell.length_b   1.000
_cell.length_c   1.000
_cell.angle_alpha   90.00
_cell.angle_beta   90.00
_cell.angle_gamma   90.00
#
_symmetry.space_group_name_H-M   'P 1'
#
loop_
_entity.id
_entity.type
_entity.pdbx_description
1 polymer ?
#
loop_
_entity_poly.entity_id
_entity_poly.type
_entity_poly.pdbx_seq_one_letter_code
_entity_poly.pdbx_strand_id
1 'polypeptide(L)'
;MLDENLPTFYFRQPSDNSLSAILYFTQNGSEPAAEYTLQKLDPTLPQARNKYAIALGDASSQGVIFAEVLIEPEFQQPSLSAAEIRARNGAPTTPVPIIPESFTVQLYNPEQQVVIRGEKSMWMGKESFEFEIPQQTFRMPSASQIDRQQSDPVTNSLTPKIMFKWKRESKFSKDMTCYMTGRSVGGKKSKEPDITVALYKHGREKAVTIYEPNLQRVEVEDRKGLEIVLLLGAEVIREIYLSPGRDSFNVAGVPPSKRKNSRPLGHTPGSPQPDAYTMTSGIGVSAPPNVHSPVAQQPTPPQDGDSRRPQIPNPQDDREREKRDKAEQKRIKKIEGD
;
A
#
# COMPACT_ATOMS: atom_id res chain seq x y z
N MET A 1 -9.58 -23.31 -8.53
CA MET A 1 -8.18 -22.85 -8.65
C MET A 1 -8.11 -21.87 -9.80
N LEU A 2 -7.07 -21.04 -9.89
CA LEU A 2 -6.76 -20.37 -11.17
C LEU A 2 -6.36 -21.46 -12.18
N ASP A 3 -6.49 -21.16 -13.47
CA ASP A 3 -6.11 -22.09 -14.52
C ASP A 3 -4.58 -22.30 -14.50
N GLU A 4 -4.14 -23.53 -14.24
CA GLU A 4 -2.73 -23.92 -14.10
C GLU A 4 -1.95 -23.78 -15.42
N ASN A 5 -2.65 -23.54 -16.54
CA ASN A 5 -2.06 -23.22 -17.83
C ASN A 5 -1.66 -21.73 -17.97
N LEU A 6 -2.10 -20.85 -17.05
CA LEU A 6 -1.80 -19.42 -17.11
C LEU A 6 -0.50 -19.05 -16.36
N PRO A 7 0.37 -18.22 -16.97
CA PRO A 7 1.63 -17.81 -16.33
C PRO A 7 1.38 -17.11 -15.00
N THR A 8 1.90 -17.68 -13.92
CA THR A 8 1.61 -17.27 -12.54
C THR A 8 2.88 -17.12 -11.70
N PHE A 9 2.96 -16.00 -10.99
CA PHE A 9 4.08 -15.61 -10.12
C PHE A 9 3.65 -15.63 -8.66
N TYR A 10 4.16 -16.59 -7.89
CA TYR A 10 3.88 -16.77 -6.46
C TYR A 10 4.92 -16.06 -5.61
N PHE A 11 4.49 -15.09 -4.79
CA PHE A 11 5.38 -14.31 -3.92
C PHE A 11 5.62 -15.09 -2.62
N ARG A 12 6.79 -15.73 -2.50
CA ARG A 12 7.20 -16.49 -1.31
C ARG A 12 8.24 -15.70 -0.52
N GLN A 13 7.89 -15.37 0.72
CA GLN A 13 8.77 -14.68 1.66
C GLN A 13 9.51 -15.69 2.54
N PRO A 14 10.85 -15.63 2.65
CA PRO A 14 11.59 -16.42 3.64
C PRO A 14 11.10 -16.12 5.06
N SER A 15 11.08 -17.13 5.94
CA SER A 15 10.72 -16.96 7.36
C SER A 15 11.61 -15.96 8.09
N ASP A 16 12.86 -15.84 7.64
CA ASP A 16 13.95 -15.20 8.36
C ASP A 16 14.23 -13.78 7.83
N ASN A 17 13.69 -13.42 6.66
CA ASN A 17 13.90 -12.11 6.03
C ASN A 17 12.57 -11.47 5.60
N SER A 18 12.11 -10.48 6.37
CA SER A 18 10.90 -9.71 6.05
C SER A 18 11.08 -8.63 4.97
N LEU A 19 12.32 -8.39 4.54
CA LEU A 19 12.68 -7.38 3.53
C LEU A 19 12.81 -7.96 2.12
N SER A 20 12.89 -9.29 1.97
CA SER A 20 12.92 -9.95 0.66
C SER A 20 11.75 -10.90 0.44
N ALA A 21 11.43 -11.15 -0.83
CA ALA A 21 10.62 -12.26 -1.29
C ALA A 21 11.14 -12.76 -2.65
N ILE A 22 10.92 -14.03 -2.95
CA ILE A 22 11.19 -14.61 -4.27
C ILE A 22 9.85 -14.80 -4.97
N LEU A 23 9.76 -14.40 -6.24
CA LEU A 23 8.62 -14.66 -7.10
C LEU A 23 8.91 -15.94 -7.89
N TYR A 24 8.15 -16.99 -7.59
CA TYR A 24 8.24 -18.27 -8.27
C TYR A 24 7.27 -18.30 -9.45
N PHE A 25 7.80 -18.45 -10.66
CA PHE A 25 7.06 -18.60 -11.89
C PHE A 25 6.63 -20.05 -12.13
N THR A 26 5.40 -20.24 -12.62
CA THR A 26 4.92 -21.52 -13.15
C THR A 26 3.89 -21.27 -14.27
N GLN A 27 3.86 -22.17 -15.26
CA GLN A 27 2.87 -22.21 -16.33
C GLN A 27 2.74 -23.65 -16.87
N ASN A 28 1.56 -24.02 -17.37
CA ASN A 28 1.31 -25.32 -18.04
C ASN A 28 1.69 -26.53 -17.18
N GLY A 29 1.47 -26.44 -15.86
CA GLY A 29 1.85 -27.48 -14.90
C GLY A 29 3.35 -27.63 -14.62
N SER A 30 4.20 -26.67 -15.00
CA SER A 30 5.63 -26.69 -14.68
C SER A 30 5.88 -26.56 -13.18
N GLU A 31 6.91 -27.23 -12.65
CA GLU A 31 7.39 -26.99 -11.29
C GLU A 31 7.76 -25.50 -11.07
N PRO A 32 7.38 -24.87 -9.94
CA PRO A 32 7.65 -23.44 -9.73
C PRO A 32 9.14 -23.11 -9.63
N ALA A 33 9.65 -22.31 -10.57
CA ALA A 33 11.04 -21.86 -10.65
C ALA A 33 11.19 -20.41 -10.15
N ALA A 34 12.31 -20.04 -9.53
CA ALA A 34 12.56 -18.68 -9.09
C ALA A 34 12.91 -17.78 -10.29
N GLU A 35 12.06 -16.80 -10.60
CA GLU A 35 12.26 -15.86 -11.72
C GLU A 35 12.81 -14.51 -11.21
N TYR A 36 12.17 -13.94 -10.18
CA TYR A 36 12.54 -12.63 -9.65
C TYR A 36 12.80 -12.63 -8.15
N THR A 37 13.68 -11.71 -7.73
CA THR A 37 13.84 -11.29 -6.33
C THR A 37 13.17 -9.93 -6.12
N LEU A 38 12.26 -9.86 -5.16
CA LEU A 38 11.67 -8.61 -4.67
C LEU A 38 12.41 -8.19 -3.39
N GLN A 39 12.93 -6.95 -3.36
CA GLN A 39 13.74 -6.44 -2.24
C GLN A 39 13.20 -5.10 -1.75
N LYS A 40 13.06 -4.93 -0.44
CA LYS A 40 12.67 -3.68 0.20
C LYS A 40 13.88 -2.98 0.80
N LEU A 41 13.83 -1.66 0.82
CA LEU A 41 14.84 -0.86 1.50
C LEU A 41 14.87 -1.16 3.01
N ASP A 42 16.06 -1.42 3.53
CA ASP A 42 16.27 -1.77 4.94
C ASP A 42 15.96 -0.56 5.85
N PRO A 43 14.98 -0.67 6.77
CA PRO A 43 14.54 0.44 7.64
C PRO A 43 15.60 0.90 8.64
N THR A 44 16.68 0.15 8.83
CA THR A 44 17.81 0.54 9.71
C THR A 44 18.77 1.52 9.03
N LEU A 45 18.73 1.64 7.71
CA LEU A 45 19.59 2.53 6.94
C LEU A 45 19.11 4.00 7.07
N PRO A 46 20.00 4.99 7.30
CA PRO A 46 19.61 6.39 7.46
C PRO A 46 18.79 6.95 6.29
N GLN A 47 19.11 6.53 5.05
CA GLN A 47 18.41 6.93 3.83
C GLN A 47 17.00 6.34 3.68
N ALA A 48 16.65 5.31 4.47
CA ALA A 48 15.33 4.68 4.46
C ALA A 48 14.29 5.46 5.25
N ARG A 49 14.74 6.32 6.19
CA ARG A 49 13.87 7.12 7.05
C ARG A 49 12.96 8.02 6.22
N ASN A 50 11.66 8.00 6.55
CA ASN A 50 10.63 8.76 5.85
C ASN A 50 10.46 8.38 4.36
N LYS A 51 10.82 7.16 3.95
CA LYS A 51 10.68 6.66 2.58
C LYS A 51 10.10 5.25 2.56
N TYR A 52 9.36 4.94 1.50
CA TYR A 52 9.10 3.56 1.09
C TYR A 52 9.90 3.30 -0.19
N ALA A 53 10.63 2.19 -0.25
CA ALA A 53 11.26 1.77 -1.50
C ALA A 53 11.29 0.25 -1.64
N ILE A 54 11.07 -0.20 -2.87
CA ILE A 54 11.02 -1.60 -3.23
C ILE A 54 11.49 -1.79 -4.68
N ALA A 55 12.32 -2.81 -4.91
CA ALA A 55 12.91 -3.14 -6.20
C ALA A 55 12.58 -4.58 -6.61
N LEU A 56 12.47 -4.80 -7.91
CA LEU A 56 12.37 -6.11 -8.53
C LEU A 56 13.63 -6.37 -9.37
N GLY A 57 14.32 -7.45 -9.07
CA GLY A 57 15.55 -7.86 -9.74
C GLY A 57 15.55 -9.34 -10.11
N ASP A 58 16.64 -9.79 -10.70
CA ASP A 58 16.81 -11.17 -11.14
C ASP A 58 16.92 -12.15 -9.96
N ALA A 59 16.40 -13.37 -10.12
CA ALA A 59 16.56 -14.43 -9.11
C ALA A 59 17.93 -15.14 -9.18
N SER A 60 18.58 -15.16 -10.35
CA SER A 60 19.84 -15.87 -10.58
C SER A 60 21.08 -14.97 -10.43
N SER A 61 20.90 -13.67 -10.67
CA SER A 61 21.97 -12.68 -10.86
C SER A 61 21.89 -11.58 -9.80
N GLN A 62 22.66 -11.72 -8.73
CA GLN A 62 22.70 -10.72 -7.65
C GLN A 62 23.13 -9.35 -8.19
N GLY A 63 22.38 -8.30 -7.84
CA GLY A 63 22.64 -6.92 -8.26
C GLY A 63 22.00 -6.50 -9.59
N VAL A 64 21.39 -7.41 -10.35
CA VAL A 64 20.57 -7.05 -11.52
C VAL A 64 19.20 -6.59 -11.04
N ILE A 65 18.90 -5.30 -11.20
CA ILE A 65 17.60 -4.69 -10.89
C ILE A 65 16.91 -4.36 -12.22
N PHE A 66 15.67 -4.81 -12.39
CA PHE A 66 14.86 -4.52 -13.57
C PHE A 66 13.95 -3.31 -13.37
N ALA A 67 13.46 -3.10 -12.14
CA ALA A 67 12.71 -1.91 -11.77
C ALA A 67 12.78 -1.60 -10.29
N GLU A 68 12.53 -0.34 -9.94
CA GLU A 68 12.28 0.10 -8.57
C GLU A 68 11.10 1.07 -8.46
N VAL A 69 10.61 1.22 -7.23
CA VAL A 69 9.66 2.23 -6.81
C VAL A 69 10.23 2.90 -5.56
N LEU A 70 10.31 4.24 -5.60
CA LEU A 70 10.63 5.09 -4.46
C LEU A 70 9.43 6.01 -4.19
N ILE A 71 9.00 6.10 -2.94
CA ILE A 71 7.93 7.00 -2.49
C ILE A 71 8.41 7.79 -1.28
N GLU A 72 8.45 9.11 -1.44
CA GLU A 72 8.71 10.09 -0.38
C GLU A 72 7.39 10.81 -0.06
N PRO A 73 6.68 10.44 1.02
CA PRO A 73 5.40 11.04 1.37
C PRO A 73 5.59 12.45 1.97
N GLU A 74 4.58 13.30 1.80
CA GLU A 74 4.44 14.50 2.62
C GLU A 74 4.04 14.12 4.05
N PHE A 75 4.30 15.00 5.02
CA PHE A 75 4.01 14.74 6.43
C PHE A 75 3.13 15.84 7.03
N GLN A 76 2.07 15.42 7.73
CA GLN A 76 1.20 16.30 8.50
C GLN A 76 1.36 16.06 10.01
N GLN A 77 1.28 17.13 10.80
CA GLN A 77 1.15 17.02 12.25
C GLN A 77 -0.33 16.76 12.62
N PRO A 78 -0.64 15.74 13.43
CA PRO A 78 -1.97 15.58 14.01
C PRO A 78 -2.37 16.81 14.83
N SER A 79 -3.52 17.41 14.53
CA SER A 79 -4.13 18.45 15.35
C SER A 79 -4.64 17.86 16.66
N LEU A 80 -3.94 18.13 17.76
CA LEU A 80 -4.39 17.73 19.10
C LEU A 80 -5.37 18.73 19.70
N SER A 81 -6.30 18.23 20.51
CA SER A 81 -7.09 19.06 21.40
C SER A 81 -6.23 19.62 22.56
N ALA A 82 -6.65 20.75 23.14
CA ALA A 82 -5.98 21.34 24.30
C ALA A 82 -5.94 20.40 25.53
N ALA A 83 -6.82 19.40 25.61
CA ALA A 83 -6.78 18.37 26.65
C ALA A 83 -5.65 17.35 26.39
N GLU A 84 -5.49 16.88 25.15
CA GLU A 84 -4.43 15.93 24.78
C GLU A 84 -3.03 16.51 24.86
N ILE A 85 -2.86 17.80 24.53
CA ILE A 85 -1.57 18.51 24.67
C ILE A 85 -1.13 18.51 26.15
N ARG A 86 -2.05 18.78 27.08
CA ARG A 86 -1.80 18.72 28.53
C ARG A 86 -1.52 17.31 29.00
N ALA A 87 -2.30 16.32 28.55
CA ALA A 87 -2.10 14.91 28.89
C ALA A 87 -0.77 14.33 28.38
N ARG A 88 -0.15 14.95 27.36
CA ARG A 88 1.17 14.59 26.82
C ARG A 88 2.32 15.45 27.35
N ASN A 89 2.10 16.28 28.37
CA ASN A 89 3.11 17.21 28.92
C ASN A 89 3.78 18.10 27.83
N GLY A 90 3.05 18.46 26.77
CA GLY A 90 3.58 19.26 25.66
C GLY A 90 4.51 18.53 24.68
N ALA A 91 4.67 17.20 24.78
CA ALA A 91 5.49 16.45 23.84
C ALA A 91 4.92 16.50 22.40
N PRO A 92 5.74 16.79 21.37
CA PRO A 92 5.27 16.89 19.99
C PRO A 92 4.70 15.56 19.47
N THR A 93 3.68 15.64 18.62
CA THR A 93 3.11 14.47 17.95
C THR A 93 4.08 13.92 16.90
N THR A 94 4.15 12.59 16.79
CA THR A 94 4.81 11.95 15.65
C THR A 94 4.10 12.37 14.36
N PRO A 95 4.82 12.90 13.35
CA PRO A 95 4.23 13.24 12.07
C PRO A 95 3.60 12.01 11.41
N VAL A 96 2.49 12.22 10.71
CA VAL A 96 1.78 11.15 9.98
C VAL A 96 2.02 11.33 8.49
N PRO A 97 2.48 10.30 7.76
CA PRO A 97 2.70 10.39 6.33
C PRO A 97 1.37 10.46 5.57
N ILE A 98 1.31 11.33 4.57
CA ILE A 98 0.24 11.44 3.59
C ILE A 98 0.58 10.48 2.45
N ILE A 99 -0.28 9.51 2.19
CA ILE A 99 -0.13 8.57 1.07
C ILE A 99 -0.40 9.35 -0.24
N PRO A 100 0.56 9.44 -1.17
CA PRO A 100 0.39 10.21 -2.41
C PRO A 100 -0.62 9.53 -3.36
N GLU A 101 -1.30 10.32 -4.19
CA GLU A 101 -2.26 9.78 -5.17
C GLU A 101 -1.61 8.87 -6.23
N SER A 102 -0.31 9.01 -6.48
CA SER A 102 0.42 8.25 -7.48
C SER A 102 1.82 7.89 -7.02
N PHE A 103 2.39 6.86 -7.65
CA PHE A 103 3.80 6.49 -7.53
C PHE A 103 4.36 6.15 -8.91
N THR A 104 5.69 6.16 -9.04
CA THR A 104 6.38 5.85 -10.30
C THR A 104 7.12 4.53 -10.17
N VAL A 105 6.90 3.64 -11.14
CA VAL A 105 7.78 2.50 -11.42
C VAL A 105 8.87 2.98 -12.38
N GLN A 106 10.12 2.95 -11.95
CA GLN A 106 11.29 3.19 -12.78
C GLN A 106 11.77 1.84 -13.33
N LEU A 107 11.61 1.62 -14.64
CA LEU A 107 12.18 0.49 -15.38
C LEU A 107 13.62 0.82 -15.80
N TYR A 108 14.43 -0.23 -15.96
CA TYR A 108 15.80 -0.16 -16.47
C TYR A 108 15.97 -1.06 -17.70
N ASN A 109 16.81 -0.63 -18.65
CA ASN A 109 17.13 -1.36 -19.89
C ASN A 109 15.89 -1.82 -20.69
N PRO A 110 15.05 -0.90 -21.19
CA PRO A 110 15.31 0.54 -21.35
C PRO A 110 14.85 1.38 -20.14
N GLU A 111 15.40 2.59 -20.00
CA GLU A 111 14.96 3.54 -18.98
C GLU A 111 13.55 4.06 -19.31
N GLN A 112 12.58 3.72 -18.46
CA GLN A 112 11.20 4.16 -18.62
C GLN A 112 10.54 4.42 -17.27
N GLN A 113 9.83 5.54 -17.14
CA GLN A 113 9.01 5.85 -15.97
C GLN A 113 7.53 5.57 -16.26
N VAL A 114 6.93 4.68 -15.49
CA VAL A 114 5.50 4.38 -15.54
C VAL A 114 4.84 4.90 -14.27
N VAL A 115 4.09 5.99 -14.41
CA VAL A 115 3.32 6.57 -13.30
C VAL A 115 2.02 5.78 -13.13
N ILE A 116 1.84 5.22 -11.95
CA ILE A 116 0.61 4.53 -11.52
C ILE A 116 -0.18 5.50 -10.64
N ARG A 117 -1.36 5.93 -11.10
CA ARG A 117 -2.24 6.89 -10.42
C ARG A 117 -3.48 6.21 -9.84
N GLY A 118 -3.66 6.33 -8.53
CA GLY A 118 -4.85 5.90 -7.81
C GLY A 118 -6.04 6.85 -7.99
N GLU A 119 -7.23 6.25 -8.10
CA GLU A 119 -8.53 6.90 -8.13
C GLU A 119 -9.42 6.24 -7.07
N LYS A 120 -9.89 7.05 -6.10
CA LYS A 120 -10.78 6.61 -5.01
C LYS A 120 -12.19 7.14 -5.24
N SER A 121 -13.11 6.27 -5.65
CA SER A 121 -14.52 6.65 -5.81
C SER A 121 -15.19 6.83 -4.45
N MET A 122 -15.48 8.09 -4.09
CA MET A 122 -16.14 8.46 -2.83
C MET A 122 -17.52 7.82 -2.64
N TRP A 123 -18.20 7.42 -3.73
CA TRP A 123 -19.60 6.99 -3.68
C TRP A 123 -19.80 5.46 -3.66
N MET A 124 -18.89 4.68 -4.24
CA MET A 124 -19.02 3.21 -4.28
C MET A 124 -17.92 2.45 -3.53
N GLY A 125 -16.89 3.12 -2.99
CA GLY A 125 -15.72 2.44 -2.42
C GLY A 125 -14.95 1.62 -3.47
N LYS A 126 -15.14 1.92 -4.75
CA LYS A 126 -14.35 1.40 -5.86
C LYS A 126 -13.03 2.15 -5.88
N GLU A 127 -11.95 1.39 -5.79
CA GLU A 127 -10.59 1.90 -5.79
C GLU A 127 -9.86 1.26 -6.97
N SER A 128 -9.17 2.08 -7.74
CA SER A 128 -8.53 1.66 -8.99
C SER A 128 -7.29 2.47 -9.30
N PHE A 129 -6.37 1.89 -10.05
CA PHE A 129 -5.05 2.47 -10.32
C PHE A 129 -4.78 2.39 -11.82
N GLU A 130 -4.66 3.55 -12.47
CA GLU A 130 -4.42 3.68 -13.90
C GLU A 130 -2.94 3.91 -14.20
N PHE A 131 -2.46 3.34 -15.30
CA PHE A 131 -1.13 3.60 -15.84
C PHE A 131 -1.11 3.46 -17.36
N GLU A 132 -0.08 4.00 -18.01
CA GLU A 132 0.08 3.98 -19.47
C GLU A 132 1.50 3.54 -19.83
N ILE A 133 1.63 2.63 -20.79
CA ILE A 133 2.91 2.14 -21.33
C ILE A 133 2.93 2.42 -22.84
N PRO A 134 4.03 2.92 -23.43
CA PRO A 134 4.10 3.18 -24.85
C PRO A 134 3.98 1.89 -25.67
N GLN A 135 3.28 1.97 -26.81
CA GLN A 135 3.09 0.85 -27.74
C GLN A 135 4.45 0.36 -28.29
N GLN A 136 5.33 1.31 -28.61
CA GLN A 136 6.72 1.09 -28.98
C GLN A 136 7.63 1.69 -27.91
N THR A 137 8.53 0.88 -27.36
CA THR A 137 9.47 1.23 -26.29
C THR A 137 10.89 1.33 -26.83
N PHE A 138 11.28 0.43 -27.73
CA PHE A 138 12.62 0.35 -28.27
C PHE A 138 12.79 1.26 -29.48
N ARG A 139 13.96 1.91 -29.53
CA ARG A 139 14.37 2.72 -30.67
C ARG A 139 14.78 1.80 -31.81
N MET A 140 14.19 1.99 -33.00
CA MET A 140 14.61 1.22 -34.18
C MET A 140 16.09 1.53 -34.52
N PRO A 141 16.93 0.50 -34.71
CA PRO A 141 18.30 0.71 -35.20
C PRO A 141 18.29 1.33 -36.60
N SER A 142 18.94 2.48 -36.77
CA SER A 142 19.10 3.13 -38.07
C SER A 142 20.57 3.42 -38.41
N ALA A 143 20.89 3.37 -39.70
CA ALA A 143 22.16 3.80 -40.27
C ALA A 143 22.22 5.33 -40.49
N SER A 144 21.07 6.00 -40.52
CA SER A 144 20.97 7.46 -40.66
C SER A 144 21.39 8.18 -39.38
N GLN A 145 22.24 9.21 -39.49
CA GLN A 145 22.57 10.07 -38.36
C GLN A 145 21.38 10.93 -37.89
N ILE A 146 20.45 11.26 -38.79
CA ILE A 146 19.26 12.07 -38.48
C ILE A 146 18.30 11.27 -37.60
N ASP A 147 18.06 10.00 -37.95
CA ASP A 147 17.19 9.10 -37.18
C ASP A 147 17.79 8.85 -35.78
N ARG A 148 19.13 8.77 -35.70
CA ARG A 148 19.88 8.69 -34.43
C ARG A 148 19.80 9.97 -33.57
N GLN A 149 19.24 11.06 -34.07
CA GLN A 149 19.01 12.30 -33.32
C GLN A 149 17.53 12.51 -32.90
N GLN A 150 16.58 11.66 -33.32
CA GLN A 150 15.17 11.77 -32.89
C GLN A 150 15.00 11.43 -31.40
N SER A 151 13.98 11.99 -30.73
CA SER A 151 13.66 11.63 -29.34
C SER A 151 13.27 10.16 -29.20
N ASP A 152 13.61 9.55 -28.06
CA ASP A 152 13.26 8.15 -27.81
C ASP A 152 11.73 7.97 -27.69
N PRO A 153 11.16 6.84 -28.18
CA PRO A 153 9.71 6.61 -28.21
C PRO A 153 9.02 6.84 -26.85
N VAL A 154 9.67 6.43 -25.77
CA VAL A 154 9.21 6.58 -24.38
C VAL A 154 9.00 8.06 -23.98
N THR A 155 9.84 8.95 -24.50
CA THR A 155 9.84 10.40 -24.16
C THR A 155 8.90 11.23 -25.05
N ASN A 156 8.54 10.72 -26.22
CA ASN A 156 7.73 11.44 -27.20
C ASN A 156 6.23 11.38 -26.82
N SER A 157 5.61 12.55 -26.64
CA SER A 157 4.20 12.69 -26.26
C SER A 157 3.20 12.25 -27.34
N LEU A 158 3.66 12.14 -28.59
CA LEU A 158 2.87 11.63 -29.72
C LEU A 158 2.95 10.12 -29.89
N THR A 159 3.85 9.43 -29.17
CA THR A 159 3.90 7.95 -29.18
C THR A 159 2.59 7.40 -28.62
N PRO A 160 1.88 6.52 -29.35
CA PRO A 160 0.71 5.84 -28.82
C PRO A 160 1.04 5.06 -27.56
N LYS A 161 0.17 5.14 -26.55
CA LYS A 161 0.30 4.38 -25.30
C LYS A 161 -0.91 3.49 -25.11
N ILE A 162 -0.70 2.32 -24.53
CA ILE A 162 -1.77 1.42 -24.08
C ILE A 162 -2.10 1.79 -22.64
N MET A 163 -3.40 1.98 -22.36
CA MET A 163 -3.92 2.31 -21.04
C MET A 163 -4.29 1.05 -20.27
N PHE A 164 -3.88 0.99 -19.01
CA PHE A 164 -4.17 -0.11 -18.11
C PHE A 164 -4.82 0.40 -16.82
N LYS A 165 -5.66 -0.42 -16.20
CA LYS A 165 -6.36 -0.11 -14.94
C LYS A 165 -6.45 -1.34 -14.05
N TRP A 166 -5.74 -1.32 -12.91
CA TRP A 166 -6.03 -2.21 -11.79
C TRP A 166 -7.34 -1.77 -11.14
N LYS A 167 -8.26 -2.71 -10.89
CA LYS A 167 -9.50 -2.47 -10.15
C LYS A 167 -9.57 -3.43 -8.97
N ARG A 168 -9.82 -2.90 -7.77
CA ARG A 168 -10.08 -3.68 -6.56
C ARG A 168 -11.38 -4.46 -6.71
N GLU A 169 -11.37 -5.78 -6.45
CA GLU A 169 -12.56 -6.62 -6.65
C GLU A 169 -13.72 -6.26 -5.72
N SER A 170 -13.44 -5.92 -4.46
CA SER A 170 -14.43 -5.45 -3.49
C SER A 170 -13.81 -4.60 -2.39
N LYS A 171 -14.64 -3.81 -1.69
CA LYS A 171 -14.23 -2.90 -0.61
C LYS A 171 -13.35 -3.55 0.48
N PHE A 172 -13.56 -4.84 0.76
CA PHE A 172 -12.82 -5.59 1.77
C PHE A 172 -11.79 -6.56 1.19
N SER A 173 -11.92 -6.94 -0.08
CA SER A 173 -10.89 -7.73 -0.74
C SER A 173 -9.60 -6.92 -0.91
N LYS A 174 -8.47 -7.63 -0.97
CA LYS A 174 -7.17 -7.10 -1.43
C LYS A 174 -6.81 -7.65 -2.82
N ASP A 175 -7.69 -8.47 -3.39
CA ASP A 175 -7.58 -8.95 -4.76
C ASP A 175 -7.89 -7.81 -5.73
N MET A 176 -7.23 -7.85 -6.87
CA MET A 176 -7.41 -6.88 -7.95
C MET A 176 -7.36 -7.57 -9.30
N THR A 177 -8.01 -6.95 -10.29
CA THR A 177 -7.91 -7.36 -11.68
C THR A 177 -7.38 -6.20 -12.52
N CYS A 178 -6.35 -6.45 -13.32
CA CYS A 178 -5.82 -5.50 -14.27
C CYS A 178 -6.51 -5.65 -15.62
N TYR A 179 -6.95 -4.54 -16.19
CA TYR A 179 -7.55 -4.46 -17.52
C TYR A 179 -6.72 -3.55 -18.41
N MET A 180 -6.56 -3.91 -19.68
CA MET A 180 -6.30 -2.93 -20.74
C MET A 180 -7.64 -2.25 -21.06
N THR A 181 -7.66 -0.91 -21.09
CA THR A 181 -8.89 -0.10 -21.15
C THR A 181 -8.99 0.79 -22.40
N GLY A 182 -7.97 0.73 -23.26
CA GLY A 182 -7.87 1.51 -24.50
C GLY A 182 -6.48 2.10 -24.70
N ARG A 183 -6.41 3.23 -25.39
CA ARG A 183 -5.15 3.85 -25.83
C ARG A 183 -5.13 5.36 -25.61
N SER A 184 -3.94 5.95 -25.53
CA SER A 184 -3.76 7.40 -25.56
C SER A 184 -2.77 7.83 -26.65
N VAL A 185 -3.01 8.98 -27.29
CA VAL A 185 -2.09 9.58 -28.29
C VAL A 185 -2.12 11.10 -28.10
N GLY A 186 -0.98 11.74 -27.84
CA GLY A 186 -0.94 13.20 -27.63
C GLY A 186 -1.86 13.68 -26.48
N GLY A 187 -2.01 12.86 -25.44
CA GLY A 187 -2.94 13.11 -24.31
C GLY A 187 -4.43 12.84 -24.61
N LYS A 188 -4.82 12.55 -25.85
CA LYS A 188 -6.20 12.16 -26.19
C LYS A 188 -6.40 10.68 -25.92
N LYS A 189 -7.33 10.34 -25.02
CA LYS A 189 -7.69 8.96 -24.66
C LYS A 189 -8.80 8.43 -25.57
N SER A 190 -8.62 7.21 -26.06
CA SER A 190 -9.63 6.40 -26.75
C SER A 190 -9.98 5.21 -25.86
N LYS A 191 -11.28 4.95 -25.67
CA LYS A 191 -11.75 3.83 -24.86
C LYS A 191 -11.99 2.60 -25.72
N GLU A 192 -11.46 1.47 -25.31
CA GLU A 192 -11.74 0.15 -25.90
C GLU A 192 -12.53 -0.71 -24.89
N PRO A 193 -13.09 -1.87 -25.29
CA PRO A 193 -13.66 -2.83 -24.34
C PRO A 193 -12.59 -3.29 -23.34
N ASP A 194 -12.91 -3.32 -22.04
CA ASP A 194 -11.96 -3.73 -21.01
C ASP A 194 -11.50 -5.19 -21.22
N ILE A 195 -10.21 -5.39 -21.51
CA ILE A 195 -9.60 -6.71 -21.69
C ILE A 195 -8.82 -7.08 -20.42
N THR A 196 -9.17 -8.18 -19.75
CA THR A 196 -8.43 -8.64 -18.57
C THR A 196 -7.01 -9.08 -18.95
N VAL A 197 -5.98 -8.47 -18.37
CA VAL A 197 -4.56 -8.79 -18.65
C VAL A 197 -3.85 -9.48 -17.49
N ALA A 198 -4.27 -9.23 -16.25
CA ALA A 198 -3.73 -9.90 -15.07
C ALA A 198 -4.72 -9.92 -13.90
N LEU A 199 -4.51 -10.82 -12.93
CA LEU A 199 -5.14 -10.73 -11.61
C LEU A 199 -4.08 -10.82 -10.51
N TYR A 200 -4.30 -10.06 -9.45
CA TYR A 200 -3.59 -10.14 -8.19
C TYR A 200 -4.48 -10.82 -7.16
N LYS A 201 -3.99 -11.89 -6.53
CA LYS A 201 -4.68 -12.61 -5.47
C LYS A 201 -3.91 -12.51 -4.16
N HIS A 202 -4.62 -12.18 -3.08
CA HIS A 202 -4.12 -12.07 -1.71
C HIS A 202 -4.81 -13.11 -0.81
N GLY A 203 -4.61 -14.38 -1.15
CA GLY A 203 -5.17 -15.53 -0.42
C GLY A 203 -4.15 -16.15 0.54
N ARG A 204 -4.18 -17.49 0.62
CA ARG A 204 -3.18 -18.30 1.33
C ARG A 204 -1.76 -18.05 0.80
N GLU A 205 -1.64 -17.88 -0.51
CA GLU A 205 -0.43 -17.44 -1.18
C GLU A 205 -0.77 -16.18 -1.98
N LYS A 206 0.16 -15.23 -2.01
CA LYS A 206 0.06 -14.05 -2.87
C LYS A 206 0.50 -14.44 -4.28
N ALA A 207 -0.29 -14.11 -5.29
CA ALA A 207 0.07 -14.41 -6.67
C ALA A 207 -0.36 -13.31 -7.64
N VAL A 208 0.41 -13.14 -8.71
CA VAL A 208 -0.04 -12.48 -9.95
C VAL A 208 -0.14 -13.53 -11.03
N THR A 209 -1.31 -13.65 -11.67
CA THR A 209 -1.50 -14.48 -12.87
C THR A 209 -1.73 -13.57 -14.06
N ILE A 210 -1.04 -13.84 -15.17
CA ILE A 210 -1.13 -13.08 -16.42
C ILE A 210 -2.01 -13.83 -17.41
N TYR A 211 -2.97 -13.13 -18.04
CA TYR A 211 -3.82 -13.69 -19.08
C TYR A 211 -3.14 -13.60 -20.45
N GLU A 212 -2.18 -14.49 -20.70
CA GLU A 212 -1.47 -14.59 -21.98
C GLU A 212 -2.40 -14.62 -23.23
N PRO A 213 -3.55 -15.35 -23.26
CA PRO A 213 -4.46 -15.34 -24.40
C PRO A 213 -5.01 -13.94 -24.75
N ASN A 214 -5.10 -13.06 -23.76
CA ASN A 214 -5.53 -11.68 -23.95
C ASN A 214 -4.36 -10.73 -24.29
N LEU A 215 -3.13 -11.06 -23.89
CA LEU A 215 -1.93 -10.29 -24.28
C LEU A 215 -1.67 -10.32 -25.79
N GLN A 216 -2.21 -11.28 -26.54
CA GLN A 216 -2.18 -11.26 -28.00
C GLN A 216 -2.88 -10.03 -28.60
N ARG A 217 -3.82 -9.41 -27.88
CA ARG A 217 -4.53 -8.17 -28.25
C ARG A 217 -3.88 -6.92 -27.67
N VAL A 218 -2.88 -7.09 -26.81
CA VAL A 218 -2.14 -5.99 -26.18
C VAL A 218 -0.91 -5.70 -27.05
N GLU A 219 -1.04 -4.68 -27.87
CA GLU A 219 0.08 -4.14 -28.67
C GLU A 219 1.04 -3.37 -27.75
N VAL A 220 1.87 -4.11 -27.01
CA VAL A 220 3.03 -3.57 -26.29
C VAL A 220 4.27 -4.34 -26.77
N GLU A 221 5.24 -3.60 -27.28
CA GLU A 221 6.52 -4.14 -27.74
C GLU A 221 7.33 -4.74 -26.58
N ASP A 222 7.52 -3.98 -25.49
CA ASP A 222 8.20 -4.46 -24.29
C ASP A 222 7.24 -5.22 -23.34
N ARG A 223 7.02 -6.49 -23.67
CA ARG A 223 6.22 -7.40 -22.83
C ARG A 223 6.87 -7.68 -21.47
N LYS A 224 8.20 -7.65 -21.36
CA LYS A 224 8.89 -7.93 -20.08
C LYS A 224 8.78 -6.73 -19.15
N GLY A 225 8.93 -5.51 -19.66
CA GLY A 225 8.63 -4.28 -18.93
C GLY A 225 7.17 -4.20 -18.47
N LEU A 226 6.20 -4.61 -19.31
CA LEU A 226 4.80 -4.73 -18.89
C LEU A 226 4.61 -5.75 -17.74
N GLU A 227 5.22 -6.93 -17.83
CA GLU A 227 5.22 -7.94 -16.76
C GLU A 227 5.78 -7.37 -15.45
N ILE A 228 6.96 -6.73 -15.49
CA ILE A 228 7.60 -6.10 -14.34
C ILE A 228 6.71 -5.03 -13.70
N VAL A 229 6.06 -4.18 -14.51
CA VAL A 229 5.11 -3.16 -14.03
C VAL A 229 3.87 -3.79 -13.40
N LEU A 230 3.34 -4.88 -13.96
CA LEU A 230 2.21 -5.61 -13.37
C LEU A 230 2.59 -6.21 -12.02
N LEU A 231 3.77 -6.84 -11.91
CA LEU A 231 4.25 -7.49 -10.68
C LEU A 231 4.55 -6.45 -9.57
N LEU A 232 5.40 -5.48 -9.86
CA LEU A 232 5.84 -4.48 -8.89
C LEU A 232 4.71 -3.51 -8.54
N GLY A 233 3.95 -3.06 -9.53
CA GLY A 233 2.79 -2.19 -9.34
C GLY A 233 1.71 -2.82 -8.45
N ALA A 234 1.38 -4.10 -8.66
CA ALA A 234 0.36 -4.76 -7.83
C ALA A 234 0.77 -4.89 -6.36
N GLU A 235 2.04 -5.22 -6.08
CA GLU A 235 2.51 -5.33 -4.69
C GLU A 235 2.59 -3.96 -4.01
N VAL A 236 3.04 -2.90 -4.69
CA VAL A 236 3.04 -1.53 -4.14
C VAL A 236 1.61 -1.04 -3.87
N ILE A 237 0.69 -1.24 -4.82
CA ILE A 237 -0.74 -0.91 -4.63
C ILE A 237 -1.27 -1.60 -3.37
N ARG A 238 -1.01 -2.91 -3.20
CA ARG A 238 -1.42 -3.63 -2.00
C ARG A 238 -0.80 -3.03 -0.74
N GLU A 239 0.52 -2.80 -0.72
CA GLU A 239 1.24 -2.41 0.49
C GLU A 239 0.97 -0.99 0.96
N ILE A 240 0.79 -0.05 0.05
CA ILE A 240 0.64 1.37 0.38
C ILE A 240 -0.84 1.76 0.44
N TYR A 241 -1.68 1.26 -0.47
CA TYR A 241 -3.04 1.76 -0.65
C TYR A 241 -4.09 0.81 -0.04
N LEU A 242 -4.02 -0.49 -0.33
CA LEU A 242 -5.08 -1.44 0.09
C LEU A 242 -4.89 -2.00 1.51
N SER A 243 -3.64 -2.06 1.99
CA SER A 243 -3.25 -2.70 3.24
C SER A 243 -2.02 -2.03 3.89
N PRO A 244 -2.02 -0.69 4.11
CA PRO A 244 -0.90 0.04 4.71
C PRO A 244 -0.41 -0.60 6.01
N GLY A 245 0.89 -0.86 6.06
CA GLY A 245 1.59 -1.28 7.27
C GLY A 245 1.68 -0.15 8.29
N ARG A 246 1.88 -0.52 9.57
CA ARG A 246 1.98 0.47 10.67
C ARG A 246 3.14 1.46 10.52
N ASP A 247 4.18 1.08 9.79
CA ASP A 247 5.31 1.95 9.46
C ASP A 247 5.78 1.66 8.03
N SER A 248 4.91 1.88 7.04
CA SER A 248 5.26 1.68 5.62
C SER A 248 6.35 2.65 5.12
N PHE A 249 6.63 3.73 5.84
CA PHE A 249 7.54 4.80 5.42
C PHE A 249 8.71 5.01 6.40
N ASN A 250 8.99 4.03 7.28
CA ASN A 250 10.12 4.03 8.22
C ASN A 250 10.24 5.33 9.06
N VAL A 251 9.11 5.86 9.51
CA VAL A 251 8.98 7.15 10.21
C VAL A 251 9.65 7.10 11.58
N ALA A 252 9.61 5.94 12.24
CA ALA A 252 10.20 5.74 13.56
C ALA A 252 11.73 5.54 13.52
N GLY A 253 12.33 5.22 12.37
CA GLY A 253 13.75 4.84 12.26
C GLY A 253 14.13 3.59 13.07
N VAL A 254 13.13 2.83 13.53
CA VAL A 254 13.27 1.64 14.36
C VAL A 254 12.34 0.58 13.76
N PRO A 255 12.82 -0.63 13.42
CA PRO A 255 11.98 -1.65 12.83
C PRO A 255 10.79 -1.96 13.74
N PRO A 256 9.62 -2.34 13.19
CA PRO A 256 8.43 -2.63 13.98
C PRO A 256 8.68 -3.83 14.89
N SER A 257 9.10 -3.53 16.12
CA SER A 257 9.27 -4.52 17.18
C SER A 257 8.01 -5.38 17.22
N LYS A 258 8.20 -6.70 17.03
CA LYS A 258 7.15 -7.69 17.23
C LYS A 258 6.72 -7.56 18.69
N ARG A 259 5.71 -6.72 18.96
CA ARG A 259 5.08 -6.60 20.28
C ARG A 259 4.48 -7.95 20.60
N LYS A 260 5.28 -8.80 21.24
CA LYS A 260 4.86 -10.04 21.87
C LYS A 260 3.77 -9.62 22.83
N ASN A 261 2.52 -9.98 22.52
CA ASN A 261 1.35 -9.50 23.24
C ASN A 261 1.22 -10.31 24.55
N SER A 262 2.28 -10.29 25.37
CA SER A 262 2.31 -10.86 26.71
C SER A 262 1.52 -9.93 27.63
N ARG A 263 0.23 -10.24 27.72
CA ARG A 263 -0.66 -9.91 28.83
C ARG A 263 0.13 -9.95 30.14
N PRO A 264 0.05 -8.93 31.02
CA PRO A 264 0.74 -8.99 32.30
C PRO A 264 0.24 -10.19 33.10
N LEU A 265 1.13 -11.15 33.36
CA LEU A 265 0.86 -12.20 34.33
C LEU A 265 0.97 -11.57 35.72
N GLY A 266 -0.13 -11.62 36.48
CA GLY A 266 -0.17 -11.05 37.82
C GLY A 266 0.87 -11.72 38.73
N HIS A 267 1.57 -10.90 39.52
CA HIS A 267 2.56 -11.38 40.47
C HIS A 267 1.92 -12.32 41.50
N THR A 268 2.46 -13.53 41.61
CA THR A 268 2.30 -14.41 42.78
C THR A 268 3.68 -14.63 43.39
N PRO A 269 3.88 -14.37 44.70
CA PRO A 269 5.19 -14.49 45.33
C PRO A 269 5.41 -15.92 45.85
N GLY A 270 6.53 -16.56 45.48
CA GLY A 270 6.98 -17.78 46.15
C GLY A 270 7.95 -18.66 45.34
N SER A 271 8.99 -19.14 46.04
CA SER A 271 10.01 -20.15 45.65
C SER A 271 11.14 -19.71 44.70
N PRO A 272 12.36 -20.28 44.82
CA PRO A 272 13.61 -19.58 44.49
C PRO A 272 14.37 -20.11 43.26
N GLN A 273 15.25 -19.26 42.70
CA GLN A 273 16.28 -19.66 41.73
C GLN A 273 17.60 -20.01 42.44
N PRO A 274 18.42 -20.93 41.88
CA PRO A 274 19.80 -21.14 42.31
C PRO A 274 20.81 -20.19 41.63
N ASP A 275 21.97 -20.06 42.25
CA ASP A 275 22.97 -19.00 42.06
C ASP A 275 23.73 -18.95 40.72
N ALA A 276 24.16 -17.73 40.35
CA ALA A 276 25.26 -17.47 39.42
C ALA A 276 26.03 -16.17 39.81
N TYR A 277 26.88 -16.33 40.82
CA TYR A 277 28.05 -15.55 41.27
C TYR A 277 28.56 -14.30 40.50
N THR A 278 28.77 -13.22 41.29
CA THR A 278 29.89 -12.21 41.27
C THR A 278 30.12 -11.32 40.01
N MET A 279 30.67 -10.08 40.10
CA MET A 279 31.52 -9.39 41.10
C MET A 279 31.07 -7.94 41.44
N THR A 280 31.71 -7.34 42.45
CA THR A 280 31.31 -6.10 43.16
C THR A 280 32.27 -4.90 42.95
N SER A 281 31.72 -3.67 42.91
CA SER A 281 32.30 -2.41 43.41
C SER A 281 31.11 -1.41 43.55
N GLY A 282 30.81 -0.69 44.63
CA GLY A 282 31.66 -0.05 45.66
C GLY A 282 32.18 1.30 45.11
N ILE A 283 31.98 2.50 45.69
CA ILE A 283 31.33 3.04 46.92
C ILE A 283 30.87 4.50 46.55
N GLY A 284 29.84 5.17 47.12
CA GLY A 284 28.83 4.85 48.14
C GLY A 284 28.44 6.08 49.02
N VAL A 285 27.27 6.02 49.68
CA VAL A 285 26.77 6.89 50.80
C VAL A 285 26.46 8.38 50.52
N SER A 286 25.18 8.78 50.57
CA SER A 286 24.59 9.65 51.62
C SER A 286 23.23 10.25 51.21
N ALA A 287 22.27 10.25 52.14
CA ALA A 287 21.08 11.08 52.12
C ALA A 287 21.16 12.08 53.29
N PRO A 288 20.44 13.22 53.23
CA PRO A 288 19.43 13.45 54.26
C PRO A 288 18.10 14.06 53.73
N PRO A 289 17.02 14.05 54.53
CA PRO A 289 15.67 14.51 54.13
C PRO A 289 15.33 15.94 54.60
N ASN A 290 14.28 16.54 54.02
CA ASN A 290 13.10 17.09 54.73
C ASN A 290 12.14 17.77 53.71
N VAL A 291 10.85 17.37 53.65
CA VAL A 291 9.69 17.97 54.34
C VAL A 291 9.47 19.46 54.01
N HIS A 292 8.40 19.77 53.25
CA HIS A 292 7.28 20.64 53.69
C HIS A 292 6.18 20.76 52.61
N SER A 293 4.93 20.62 53.02
CA SER A 293 3.71 21.01 52.28
C SER A 293 3.11 22.26 52.94
N PRO A 294 2.48 23.16 52.16
CA PRO A 294 1.04 23.46 52.37
C PRO A 294 0.29 23.54 51.01
N VAL A 295 -0.89 22.93 50.82
CA VAL A 295 -2.24 23.21 51.39
C VAL A 295 -2.92 24.46 50.81
N ALA A 296 -4.07 24.21 50.15
CA ALA A 296 -5.13 25.14 49.72
C ALA A 296 -4.78 26.09 48.54
N GLN A 297 -5.73 26.58 47.71
CA GLN A 297 -7.20 26.63 47.83
C GLN A 297 -7.93 26.24 46.52
N GLN A 298 -9.17 25.75 46.68
CA GLN A 298 -10.17 25.57 45.62
C GLN A 298 -11.04 26.84 45.50
N PRO A 299 -11.49 27.21 44.28
CA PRO A 299 -12.90 27.56 44.14
C PRO A 299 -13.56 27.07 42.83
N THR A 300 -14.88 26.87 42.92
CA THR A 300 -15.83 26.52 41.85
C THR A 300 -17.20 27.09 42.23
N PRO A 301 -18.16 27.30 41.30
CA PRO A 301 -18.09 27.96 39.99
C PRO A 301 -19.17 29.09 39.91
N PRO A 302 -19.50 29.62 38.71
CA PRO A 302 -20.93 29.78 38.37
C PRO A 302 -21.36 29.01 37.12
N GLN A 303 -22.63 28.62 37.06
CA GLN A 303 -23.30 28.05 35.89
C GLN A 303 -23.99 29.16 35.06
N ASP A 304 -24.14 28.95 33.76
CA ASP A 304 -25.43 29.03 33.03
C ASP A 304 -25.28 28.72 31.53
N GLY A 305 -26.32 28.15 30.89
CA GLY A 305 -26.48 28.18 29.41
C GLY A 305 -26.43 26.86 28.59
N ASP A 306 -27.50 26.05 28.65
CA ASP A 306 -28.04 25.17 27.58
C ASP A 306 -27.17 24.22 26.72
N SER A 307 -26.87 23.06 27.31
CA SER A 307 -27.42 21.75 26.88
C SER A 307 -27.95 21.56 25.44
N ARG A 308 -27.12 21.08 24.51
CA ARG A 308 -27.58 20.29 23.34
C ARG A 308 -27.34 18.80 23.57
N ARG A 309 -28.41 18.03 23.87
CA ARG A 309 -28.37 16.56 23.92
C ARG A 309 -28.20 15.98 22.50
N PRO A 310 -27.24 15.08 22.25
CA PRO A 310 -27.31 14.19 21.09
C PRO A 310 -28.51 13.24 21.28
N GLN A 311 -29.44 13.20 20.33
CA GLN A 311 -30.49 12.19 20.32
C GLN A 311 -29.89 10.84 19.93
N ILE A 312 -30.10 9.83 20.77
CA ILE A 312 -29.82 8.43 20.44
C ILE A 312 -30.89 7.99 19.43
N PRO A 313 -30.53 7.44 18.25
CA PRO A 313 -31.50 6.98 17.27
C PRO A 313 -32.41 5.91 17.86
N ASN A 314 -33.72 6.12 17.78
CA ASN A 314 -34.70 5.22 18.37
C ASN A 314 -35.07 4.14 17.32
N PRO A 315 -34.81 2.85 17.55
CA PRO A 315 -34.93 1.80 16.51
C PRO A 315 -36.36 1.50 16.03
N GLN A 316 -37.36 2.24 16.53
CA GLN A 316 -38.73 2.25 16.00
C GLN A 316 -38.87 3.21 14.81
N ASP A 317 -38.16 4.36 14.80
CA ASP A 317 -38.24 5.35 13.72
C ASP A 317 -37.66 4.82 12.40
N ASP A 318 -36.55 4.06 12.49
CA ASP A 318 -35.94 3.41 11.32
C ASP A 318 -36.87 2.36 10.69
N ARG A 319 -37.60 1.60 11.53
CA ARG A 319 -38.58 0.61 11.07
C ARG A 319 -39.82 1.25 10.43
N GLU A 320 -40.18 2.47 10.85
CA GLU A 320 -41.24 3.24 10.19
C GLU A 320 -40.79 3.84 8.87
N ARG A 321 -39.56 4.37 8.79
CA ARG A 321 -38.96 4.81 7.50
C ARG A 321 -38.92 3.67 6.50
N GLU A 322 -38.36 2.54 6.87
CA GLU A 322 -38.25 1.37 5.98
C GLU A 322 -39.63 0.87 5.48
N LYS A 323 -40.68 0.99 6.30
CA LYS A 323 -42.06 0.70 5.88
C LYS A 323 -42.62 1.72 4.88
N ARG A 324 -42.33 3.02 5.05
CA ARG A 324 -42.76 4.07 4.09
C ARG A 324 -42.04 3.90 2.76
N ASP A 325 -40.72 3.72 2.78
CA ASP A 325 -39.89 3.55 1.58
C ASP A 325 -40.34 2.32 0.76
N LYS A 326 -40.66 1.21 1.44
CA LYS A 326 -41.23 0.01 0.79
C LYS A 326 -42.65 0.20 0.25
N ALA A 327 -43.45 1.08 0.84
CA ALA A 327 -44.77 1.42 0.31
C ALA A 327 -44.68 2.34 -0.92
N GLU A 328 -43.74 3.28 -0.91
CA GLU A 328 -43.48 4.20 -2.02
C GLU A 328 -42.89 3.48 -3.24
N GLN A 329 -41.91 2.60 -3.04
CA GLN A 329 -41.39 1.73 -4.11
C GLN A 329 -42.46 0.83 -4.74
N LYS A 330 -43.45 0.37 -3.95
CA LYS A 330 -44.60 -0.39 -4.47
C LYS A 330 -45.59 0.48 -5.25
N ARG A 331 -45.72 1.77 -4.93
CA ARG A 331 -46.50 2.72 -5.74
C ARG A 331 -45.82 3.04 -7.06
N ILE A 332 -44.52 3.35 -7.03
CA ILE A 332 -43.74 3.68 -8.23
C ILE A 332 -43.78 2.51 -9.23
N LYS A 333 -43.50 1.28 -8.78
CA LYS A 333 -43.61 0.07 -9.62
C LYS A 333 -45.00 -0.24 -10.17
N LYS A 334 -46.06 0.35 -9.60
CA LYS A 334 -47.44 0.23 -10.13
C LYS A 334 -47.77 1.35 -11.13
N ILE A 335 -47.00 2.43 -11.16
CA ILE A 335 -47.14 3.54 -12.12
C ILE A 335 -46.23 3.32 -13.35
N GLU A 336 -45.09 2.64 -13.19
CA GLU A 336 -44.18 2.24 -14.28
C GLU A 336 -44.59 0.93 -14.99
N GLY A 337 -45.83 0.44 -14.77
CA GLY A 337 -46.30 -0.88 -15.22
C GLY A 337 -47.64 -0.90 -15.95
N ASP A 338 -48.21 0.27 -16.25
CA ASP A 338 -49.35 0.50 -17.17
C ASP A 338 -48.85 1.37 -18.36
#